data_AF-A0A3B9R3F9-F1
#
_entry.id   AF-A0A3B9R3F9-F1
#
_cell.length_a   1.000
_cell.length_b   1.000
_cell.length_c   1.000
_cell.angle_alpha   90.00
_cell.angle_beta   90.00
_cell.angle_gamma   90.00
#
_symmetry.space_group_name_H-M   'P 1'
#
loop_
_entity.id
_entity.type
_entity.pdbx_description
1 polymer ?
#
loop_
_entity_poly.entity_id
_entity_poly.type
_entity_poly.pdbx_seq_one_letter_code
_entity_poly.pdbx_strand_id
1 'polypeptide(L)'
;VEAGADAVKVGIGPGSICTTRVVAGVGFPQFSAVLEVSAAIKGSGVPVIADGGIRYTGDIPKAIAAGADTVMLGSLLAGTKESPGETIIYEGRKFKSYRGMGSVEAMK
;
A
#
# COMPACT_ATOMS: atom_id res chain seq x y z
N VAL A 1 2.77 -6.61 -17.97
CA VAL A 1 1.51 -6.78 -18.72
C VAL A 1 1.63 -7.88 -19.76
N GLU A 2 2.65 -7.85 -20.63
CA GLU A 2 2.89 -8.86 -21.68
C GLU A 2 2.92 -10.32 -21.18
N ALA A 3 3.38 -10.54 -19.95
CA ALA A 3 3.33 -11.85 -19.30
C ALA A 3 1.91 -12.35 -18.93
N GLY A 4 0.84 -11.63 -19.28
CA GLY A 4 -0.55 -12.02 -19.04
C GLY A 4 -1.11 -11.63 -17.67
N ALA A 5 -0.59 -10.57 -17.04
CA ALA A 5 -1.11 -10.11 -15.75
C ALA A 5 -2.45 -9.37 -15.91
N ASP A 6 -3.48 -9.80 -15.16
CA ASP A 6 -4.82 -9.19 -15.19
C ASP A 6 -4.92 -7.89 -14.38
N ALA A 7 -3.94 -7.58 -13.53
CA ALA A 7 -3.85 -6.33 -12.79
C ALA A 7 -2.39 -6.04 -12.40
N VAL A 8 -2.04 -4.77 -12.24
CA VAL A 8 -0.72 -4.33 -11.77
C VAL A 8 -0.84 -3.65 -10.42
N LYS A 9 -0.20 -4.24 -9.39
CA LYS A 9 -0.10 -3.63 -8.06
C LYS A 9 1.15 -2.77 -7.96
N VAL A 10 0.97 -1.47 -7.79
CA VAL A 10 2.04 -0.45 -7.82
C VAL A 10 2.35 0.05 -6.42
N GLY A 11 3.60 -0.14 -6.00
CA GLY A 11 4.14 0.42 -4.76
C GLY A 11 5.34 -0.35 -4.25
N ILE A 12 6.45 0.35 -4.01
CA ILE A 12 7.66 -0.22 -3.42
C ILE A 12 8.31 0.78 -2.45
N GLY A 13 8.28 0.45 -1.16
CA GLY A 13 8.72 1.33 -0.09
C GLY A 13 7.77 2.43 0.45
N PRO A 14 6.53 2.67 -0.05
CA PRO A 14 5.69 3.75 0.45
C PRO A 14 4.84 3.36 1.67
N GLY A 15 4.70 2.05 1.93
CA GLY A 15 3.89 1.54 3.04
C GLY A 15 4.37 2.07 4.39
N SER A 16 3.43 2.33 5.31
CA SER A 16 3.68 2.93 6.63
C SER A 16 4.66 2.16 7.51
N ILE A 17 4.78 0.85 7.27
CA ILE A 17 5.59 -0.11 8.02
C ILE A 17 6.65 -0.78 7.13
N CYS A 18 6.79 -0.32 5.89
CA CYS A 18 7.74 -0.87 4.94
C CYS A 18 9.11 -0.20 5.13
N THR A 19 10.15 -1.00 5.35
CA THR A 19 11.52 -0.51 5.54
C THR A 19 12.40 -0.69 4.29
N THR A 20 11.84 -1.16 3.17
CA THR A 20 12.62 -1.49 1.96
C THR A 20 13.47 -0.33 1.44
N ARG A 21 12.96 0.91 1.46
CA ARG A 21 13.75 2.10 1.07
C ARG A 21 15.00 2.29 1.93
N VAL A 22 14.87 2.05 3.24
CA VAL A 22 15.95 2.26 4.21
C VAL A 22 16.94 1.10 4.17
N VAL A 23 16.44 -0.13 4.09
CA VAL A 23 17.27 -1.34 4.20
C VAL A 23 17.91 -1.73 2.88
N ALA A 24 17.13 -1.74 1.79
CA ALA A 24 17.60 -2.16 0.47
C ALA A 24 18.07 -0.98 -0.40
N GLY A 25 17.81 0.27 0.01
CA GLY A 25 18.09 1.45 -0.83
C GLY A 25 17.17 1.57 -2.05
N VAL A 26 16.13 0.75 -2.14
CA VAL A 26 15.23 0.66 -3.30
C VAL A 26 13.83 1.11 -2.93
N GLY A 27 13.28 2.02 -3.73
CA GLY A 27 11.88 2.41 -3.69
C GLY A 27 11.58 3.55 -4.64
N PHE A 28 10.31 3.91 -4.75
CA PHE A 28 9.86 4.98 -5.65
C PHE A 28 8.79 5.86 -4.97
N PRO A 29 8.78 7.19 -5.19
CA PRO A 29 7.71 8.05 -4.70
C PRO A 29 6.34 7.61 -5.23
N GLN A 30 5.39 7.32 -4.32
CA GLN A 30 4.17 6.58 -4.67
C GLN A 30 3.31 7.25 -5.75
N PHE A 31 3.11 8.57 -5.66
CA PHE A 31 2.31 9.28 -6.64
C PHE A 31 2.92 9.18 -8.04
N SER A 32 4.23 9.42 -8.15
CA SER A 32 4.99 9.27 -9.39
C SER A 32 4.95 7.83 -9.90
N ALA A 33 5.07 6.83 -9.01
CA ALA A 33 5.02 5.42 -9.41
C ALA A 33 3.70 5.09 -10.12
N VAL A 34 2.57 5.49 -9.52
CA VAL A 34 1.24 5.26 -10.09
C VAL A 34 1.09 5.99 -11.42
N LEU A 35 1.49 7.26 -11.47
CA LEU A 35 1.40 8.08 -12.68
C LEU A 35 2.18 7.48 -13.85
N GLU A 36 3.44 7.11 -13.62
CA GLU A 36 4.31 6.57 -14.66
C GLU A 36 3.87 5.17 -15.11
N VAL A 37 3.49 4.29 -14.18
CA VAL A 37 3.01 2.94 -14.52
C VAL A 37 1.69 3.01 -15.29
N SER A 38 0.73 3.82 -14.83
CA SER A 38 -0.56 3.98 -15.51
C SER A 38 -0.39 4.52 -16.93
N ALA A 39 0.49 5.51 -17.11
CA ALA A 39 0.82 6.03 -18.43
C ALA A 39 1.49 4.96 -19.32
N ALA A 40 2.43 4.18 -18.77
CA ALA A 40 3.15 3.15 -19.52
C ALA A 40 2.28 1.99 -20.00
N ILE A 41 1.22 1.63 -19.26
CA ILE A 41 0.33 0.53 -19.61
C ILE A 41 -1.00 0.99 -20.21
N LYS A 42 -1.13 2.28 -20.52
CA LYS A 42 -2.36 2.87 -21.06
C LYS A 42 -2.80 2.15 -22.34
N GLY A 43 -4.09 1.80 -22.40
CA GLY A 43 -4.68 1.08 -23.54
C GLY A 43 -4.51 -0.43 -23.50
N SER A 44 -3.78 -0.99 -22.53
CA SER A 44 -3.68 -2.45 -22.35
C SER A 44 -4.95 -3.10 -21.80
N GLY A 45 -5.86 -2.33 -21.20
CA GLY A 45 -7.02 -2.84 -20.48
C GLY A 45 -6.71 -3.43 -19.10
N VAL A 46 -5.44 -3.42 -18.67
CA VAL A 46 -5.02 -3.95 -17.37
C VAL A 46 -5.12 -2.86 -16.29
N PRO A 47 -5.92 -3.06 -15.22
CA PRO A 47 -6.09 -2.09 -14.14
C PRO A 47 -4.86 -1.95 -13.23
N VAL A 48 -4.73 -0.76 -12.64
CA VAL A 48 -3.68 -0.39 -11.68
C VAL A 48 -4.25 -0.30 -10.27
N ILE A 49 -3.56 -0.95 -9.32
CA ILE A 49 -3.84 -0.87 -7.89
C ILE A 49 -2.73 -0.06 -7.22
N ALA A 50 -3.06 1.09 -6.63
CA ALA A 50 -2.11 1.86 -5.82
C ALA A 50 -2.00 1.26 -4.41
N ASP A 51 -0.85 0.67 -4.08
CA ASP A 51 -0.61 -0.03 -2.82
C ASP A 51 0.42 0.68 -1.93
N GLY A 52 -0.04 1.09 -0.74
CA GLY A 52 0.77 1.74 0.27
C GLY A 52 0.92 3.25 0.08
N GLY A 53 1.38 3.93 1.13
CA GLY A 53 1.55 5.39 1.13
C GLY A 53 0.27 6.22 1.32
N ILE A 54 -0.90 5.60 1.35
CA ILE A 54 -2.20 6.27 1.59
C ILE A 54 -2.41 6.43 3.09
N ARG A 55 -2.28 7.66 3.58
CA ARG A 55 -2.33 7.97 5.03
C ARG A 55 -3.62 8.65 5.42
N TYR A 56 -4.21 9.40 4.49
CA TYR A 56 -5.44 10.16 4.73
C TYR A 56 -6.43 9.94 3.59
N THR A 57 -7.71 10.22 3.85
CA THR A 57 -8.78 10.11 2.86
C THR A 57 -8.49 10.90 1.58
N GLY A 58 -7.83 12.06 1.71
CA GLY A 58 -7.42 12.89 0.57
C GLY A 58 -6.33 12.28 -0.32
N ASP A 59 -5.64 11.22 0.10
CA ASP A 59 -4.64 10.56 -0.74
C ASP A 59 -5.27 9.56 -1.73
N ILE A 60 -6.45 9.04 -1.41
CA ILE A 60 -7.23 8.16 -2.28
C ILE A 60 -7.59 8.85 -3.61
N PRO A 61 -8.25 10.02 -3.65
CA PRO A 61 -8.56 10.68 -4.90
C PRO A 61 -7.32 11.14 -5.66
N LYS A 62 -6.19 11.42 -4.98
CA LYS A 62 -4.92 11.73 -5.66
C LYS A 62 -4.36 10.50 -6.38
N ALA A 63 -4.39 9.32 -5.74
CA ALA A 63 -3.96 8.09 -6.38
C ALA A 63 -4.82 7.75 -7.61
N ILE A 64 -6.14 7.94 -7.50
CA ILE A 64 -7.07 7.77 -8.63
C ILE A 64 -6.78 8.81 -9.73
N ALA A 65 -6.58 10.08 -9.37
CA ALA A 65 -6.21 11.13 -10.32
C ALA A 65 -4.86 10.87 -11.02
N ALA A 66 -3.93 10.17 -10.37
CA ALA A 66 -2.69 9.73 -10.98
C ALA A 66 -2.87 8.56 -11.96
N GLY A 67 -4.06 7.95 -12.04
CA GLY A 67 -4.36 6.87 -12.99
C GLY A 67 -4.47 5.48 -12.37
N ALA A 68 -4.62 5.37 -11.04
CA ALA A 68 -5.02 4.10 -10.42
C ALA A 68 -6.54 3.87 -10.54
N ASP A 69 -6.94 2.64 -10.82
CA ASP A 69 -8.35 2.23 -10.84
C ASP A 69 -8.85 1.92 -9.41
N THR A 70 -7.95 1.44 -8.55
CA THR A 70 -8.26 1.10 -7.16
C THR A 70 -7.09 1.42 -6.22
N VAL A 71 -7.37 1.43 -4.92
CA VAL A 71 -6.38 1.61 -3.87
C VAL A 71 -6.37 0.42 -2.92
N MET A 72 -5.18 0.03 -2.46
CA MET A 72 -5.01 -1.00 -1.43
C MET A 72 -4.59 -0.34 -0.11
N LEU A 73 -5.35 -0.61 0.95
CA LEU A 73 -5.23 0.07 2.24
C LEU A 73 -4.80 -0.92 3.33
N GLY A 74 -3.63 -0.66 3.93
CA GLY A 74 -3.17 -1.37 5.12
C GLY A 74 -3.54 -0.60 6.40
N SER A 75 -2.68 0.34 6.80
CA SER A 75 -2.80 1.03 8.09
C SER A 75 -4.10 1.80 8.33
N LEU A 76 -4.80 2.23 7.29
CA LEU A 76 -6.11 2.88 7.44
C LEU A 76 -7.22 1.91 7.89
N LEU A 77 -7.08 0.62 7.56
CA LEU A 77 -8.02 -0.43 7.95
C LEU A 77 -7.53 -1.22 9.17
N ALA A 78 -6.24 -1.12 9.51
CA ALA A 78 -5.68 -1.70 10.71
C ALA A 78 -6.29 -1.07 11.96
N GLY A 79 -6.66 -1.89 12.95
CA GLY A 79 -7.27 -1.41 14.19
C GLY A 79 -8.79 -1.27 14.15
N THR A 80 -9.42 -1.50 12.99
CA THR A 80 -10.89 -1.63 12.89
C THR A 80 -11.38 -2.84 13.67
N LYS A 81 -12.69 -2.91 13.94
CA LYS A 81 -13.28 -4.06 14.65
C LYS A 81 -13.05 -5.35 13.88
N GLU A 82 -13.15 -5.28 12.56
CA GLU A 82 -13.07 -6.38 11.59
C GLU A 82 -11.64 -6.83 11.34
N SER A 83 -10.63 -5.98 11.56
CA SER A 83 -9.23 -6.39 11.38
C SER A 83 -8.87 -7.51 12.39
N PRO A 84 -8.09 -8.53 11.99
CA PRO A 84 -7.75 -9.65 12.86
C PRO A 84 -6.93 -9.21 14.08
N GLY A 85 -6.87 -10.09 15.08
CA GLY A 85 -6.10 -9.89 16.32
C GLY A 85 -6.89 -9.18 17.42
N GLU A 86 -6.33 -9.25 18.62
CA GLU A 86 -6.96 -8.72 19.83
C GLU A 86 -6.72 -7.21 20.00
N THR A 87 -7.70 -6.57 20.64
CA THR A 87 -7.54 -5.17 21.06
C THR A 87 -6.74 -5.11 22.35
N ILE A 88 -5.63 -4.38 22.36
CA ILE A 88 -4.80 -4.13 23.53
C ILE A 88 -5.06 -2.73 24.08
N ILE A 89 -4.98 -2.58 25.40
CA ILE A 89 -4.97 -1.27 26.05
C ILE A 89 -3.51 -0.91 26.30
N TYR A 90 -3.06 0.16 25.67
CA TYR A 90 -1.72 0.71 25.86
C TYR A 90 -1.85 2.19 26.20
N GLU A 91 -1.26 2.62 27.32
CA GLU A 91 -1.32 4.01 27.80
C GLU A 91 -2.76 4.58 27.82
N GLY A 92 -3.73 3.77 28.26
CA GLY A 92 -5.14 4.17 28.37
C GLY A 92 -5.90 4.27 27.04
N ARG A 93 -5.28 3.92 25.91
CA ARG A 93 -5.91 3.91 24.58
C ARG A 93 -6.00 2.49 24.02
N LYS A 94 -7.02 2.24 23.19
CA LYS A 94 -7.21 0.96 22.49
C LYS A 94 -6.39 0.92 21.21
N PHE A 95 -5.64 -0.15 21.01
CA PHE A 95 -4.84 -0.42 19.81
C PHE A 95 -5.05 -1.87 19.34
N LYS A 96 -4.68 -2.14 18.09
CA LYS A 96 -4.40 -3.51 17.60
C LYS A 96 -2.98 -3.55 17.03
N SER A 97 -2.33 -4.70 17.12
CA SER A 97 -1.01 -4.90 16.52
C SER A 97 -1.10 -4.81 14.99
N TYR A 98 -0.12 -4.15 14.37
CA TYR A 98 0.00 -4.02 12.92
C TYR A 98 1.48 -4.16 12.55
N ARG A 99 1.79 -5.12 11.68
CA ARG A 99 3.16 -5.50 11.32
C ARG A 99 3.32 -5.75 9.84
N GLY A 100 4.55 -5.63 9.36
CA GLY A 100 4.87 -5.78 7.93
C GLY A 100 5.21 -7.21 7.60
N MET A 101 4.84 -7.67 6.41
CA MET A 101 5.16 -9.04 5.99
C MET A 101 6.67 -9.29 5.88
N GLY A 102 7.49 -8.25 5.68
CA GLY A 102 8.95 -8.33 5.74
C GLY A 102 9.54 -8.20 7.15
N SER A 103 8.73 -8.16 8.21
CA SER A 103 9.20 -8.09 9.60
C SER A 103 9.54 -9.48 10.14
N VAL A 104 10.46 -9.53 11.10
CA VAL A 104 10.88 -10.80 11.75
C VAL A 104 9.69 -11.52 12.40
N GLU A 105 8.74 -10.77 12.97
CA GLU A 105 7.53 -11.31 13.60
C GLU A 105 6.56 -11.94 12.59
N ALA A 106 6.58 -11.50 11.33
CA ALA A 106 5.71 -12.05 10.28
C ALA A 106 6.36 -13.23 9.53
N MET A 107 7.70 -13.31 9.51
CA MET A 107 8.44 -14.34 8.78
C MET A 107 8.76 -15.58 9.63
N LYS A 108 8.63 -15.48 10.95
CA LYS A 108 8.73 -16.61 11.88
C LYS A 108 7.35 -17.19 12.16
#